data_AF-A0A9D1FE26-F1
#
_entry.id   AF-A0A9D1FE26-F1
#
_cell.length_a   1.000
_cell.length_b   1.000
_cell.length_c   1.000
_cell.angle_alpha   90.00
_cell.angle_beta   90.00
_cell.angle_gamma   90.00
#
_symmetry.space_group_name_H-M   'P 1'
#
loop_
_entity.id
_entity.type
_entity.pdbx_description
1 polymer ?
#
loop_
_entity_poly.entity_id
_entity_poly.type
_entity_poly.pdbx_seq_one_letter_code
_entity_poly.pdbx_strand_id
1 'polypeptide(L)' 'FKLEFGRLPDGTIVLADEISPDTCRFWDVKTHEKLDKDRFRRDLGGVEDAYQEVMRRIIGD' A
#
# COMPACT_ATOMS: atom_id res chain seq x y z
N PHE A 1 -5.77 0.95 5.35
CA PHE A 1 -5.41 1.87 4.25
C PHE A 1 -5.85 3.28 4.65
N LYS A 2 -5.25 4.30 4.05
CA LYS A 2 -5.63 5.72 4.16
C LYS A 2 -5.88 6.25 2.75
N LEU A 3 -6.88 7.12 2.60
CA LEU A 3 -7.27 7.72 1.33
C LEU A 3 -7.35 9.24 1.48
N GLU A 4 -7.15 9.96 0.39
CA GLU A 4 -7.50 11.39 0.29
C GLU A 4 -8.49 11.60 -0.85
N PHE A 5 -9.29 12.66 -0.72
CA PHE A 5 -10.31 13.01 -1.70
C PHE A 5 -10.22 14.49 -2.05
N GLY A 6 -10.39 14.78 -3.34
CA GLY A 6 -10.56 16.13 -3.88
C GLY A 6 -12.01 16.40 -4.28
N ARG A 7 -12.30 17.66 -4.60
CA ARG A 7 -13.59 18.09 -5.16
C ARG A 7 -13.35 18.81 -6.49
N LEU A 8 -14.06 18.40 -7.54
CA LEU A 8 -14.06 19.04 -8.84
C LEU A 8 -14.92 20.33 -8.84
N PRO A 9 -14.78 21.22 -9.84
CA PRO A 9 -15.54 22.47 -9.91
C PRO A 9 -17.08 22.27 -9.93
N ASP A 10 -17.56 21.14 -10.44
CA ASP A 10 -18.97 20.76 -10.46
C ASP A 10 -19.48 20.18 -9.12
N GLY A 11 -18.60 20.08 -8.12
CA GLY A 11 -18.90 19.51 -6.80
C GLY A 11 -18.66 18.01 -6.66
N THR A 12 -18.30 17.31 -7.74
CA THR A 12 -18.01 15.87 -7.72
C THR A 12 -16.83 15.57 -6.81
N ILE A 13 -16.97 14.59 -5.91
CA ILE A 13 -15.89 14.10 -5.05
C ILE A 13 -15.11 13.03 -5.80
N VAL A 14 -13.79 13.18 -5.86
CA VAL A 14 -12.90 12.25 -6.54
C VAL A 14 -11.88 11.68 -5.56
N LEU A 15 -11.61 10.38 -5.67
CA LEU A 15 -10.47 9.76 -5.00
C LEU A 15 -9.18 10.32 -5.59
N ALA A 16 -8.22 10.64 -4.74
CA ALA A 16 -6.94 11.25 -5.11
C ALA A 16 -5.76 10.52 -4.43
N ASP A 17 -4.62 11.20 -4.32
CA ASP A 17 -3.38 10.72 -3.68
C ASP A 17 -2.93 9.38 -4.29
N GLU A 18 -2.43 8.45 -3.47
CA GLU A 18 -1.93 7.15 -3.90
C GLU A 18 -2.51 5.97 -3.11
N ILE A 19 -2.58 4.82 -3.79
CA ILE A 19 -2.83 3.52 -3.16
C ILE A 19 -1.59 2.66 -3.39
N SER A 20 -0.79 2.52 -2.33
CA SER A 20 0.52 1.87 -2.38
C SER A 20 0.78 1.12 -1.06
N PRO A 21 1.84 0.30 -0.95
CA PRO A 21 2.28 -0.25 0.34
C PRO A 21 2.73 0.84 1.35
N ASP A 22 2.85 2.10 0.94
CA ASP A 22 3.08 3.25 1.82
C ASP A 22 1.81 3.68 2.57
N THR A 23 0.67 3.73 1.86
CA THR A 23 -0.64 4.17 2.38
C THR A 23 -1.55 3.02 2.83
N CYS A 24 -1.16 1.78 2.54
CA CYS A 24 -1.86 0.56 2.93
C CYS A 24 -1.08 -0.27 3.95
N ARG A 25 -1.78 -1.16 4.66
CA ARG A 25 -1.15 -2.26 5.39
C ARG A 25 -1.54 -3.55 4.73
N PHE A 26 -0.55 -4.31 4.29
CA PHE A 26 -0.71 -5.57 3.59
C PHE A 26 -0.01 -6.66 4.39
N TRP A 27 -0.79 -7.60 4.89
CA TRP A 27 -0.25 -8.73 5.65
C TRP A 27 -0.45 -10.00 4.83
N ASP A 28 0.59 -10.81 4.72
CA ASP A 28 0.47 -12.13 4.13
C ASP A 28 -0.56 -12.95 4.92
N VAL A 29 -1.52 -13.56 4.21
CA VAL A 29 -2.63 -14.28 4.84
C VAL A 29 -2.20 -15.55 5.60
N LYS A 30 -1.07 -16.15 5.22
CA LYS A 30 -0.56 -17.39 5.82
C LYS A 30 0.43 -17.09 6.95
N THR A 31 1.36 -16.16 6.72
CA THR A 31 2.49 -15.89 7.63
C THR A 31 2.27 -14.69 8.53
N HIS A 32 1.28 -13.84 8.22
CA HIS A 32 1.10 -12.50 8.83
C HIS A 32 2.32 -11.58 8.69
N GLU A 33 3.22 -11.90 7.74
CA GLU A 33 4.33 -11.05 7.39
C GLU A 33 3.81 -9.71 6.86
N LYS A 34 4.44 -8.62 7.28
CA LYS A 34 4.10 -7.26 6.84
C LYS A 34 4.77 -7.03 5.51
N LEU A 35 3.98 -6.70 4.49
CA LEU A 35 4.40 -6.41 3.13
C LEU A 35 4.19 -4.92 2.79
N ASP A 36 4.38 -4.05 3.79
CA ASP A 36 4.04 -2.63 3.73
C ASP A 36 5.05 -1.78 4.50
N LYS A 37 4.85 -0.46 4.52
CA LYS A 37 5.75 0.50 5.18
C LYS A 37 5.98 0.25 6.66
N ASP A 38 5.18 -0.56 7.35
CA ASP A 38 5.49 -1.00 8.71
C ASP A 38 6.84 -1.74 8.79
N ARG A 39 7.34 -2.33 7.70
CA ARG A 39 8.69 -2.89 7.66
C ARG A 39 9.77 -1.85 7.93
N PHE A 40 9.63 -0.66 7.36
CA PHE A 40 10.49 0.47 7.67
C PHE A 40 10.23 1.01 9.07
N ARG A 41 8.95 1.24 9.44
CA ARG A 41 8.59 1.86 10.74
C ARG A 41 9.02 1.04 11.97
N ARG A 42 9.22 -0.27 11.80
CA ARG A 42 9.54 -1.21 12.89
C ARG A 42 10.87 -1.93 12.65
N ASP A 43 11.72 -1.41 11.78
CA ASP A 43 13.06 -1.95 11.48
C ASP A 43 13.07 -3.45 11.13
N LEU A 44 12.08 -3.93 10.36
CA LEU A 44 11.93 -5.34 9.96
C LEU A 44 12.77 -5.74 8.73
N GLY A 45 13.54 -4.81 8.16
CA GLY A 45 14.32 -5.00 6.93
C GLY A 45 13.47 -5.30 5.69
N GLY A 46 14.08 -5.54 4.53
CA GLY A 46 13.39 -6.06 3.33
C GLY A 46 12.22 -5.22 2.81
N VAL A 47 12.30 -3.89 2.91
CA VAL A 47 11.20 -2.99 2.50
C VAL A 47 10.96 -3.08 0.99
N GLU A 48 12.03 -3.00 0.19
CA GLU A 48 11.94 -3.09 -1.26
C GLU A 48 11.43 -4.46 -1.72
N ASP A 49 11.98 -5.55 -1.17
CA ASP A 49 11.54 -6.92 -1.47
C ASP A 49 10.05 -7.12 -1.19
N ALA A 50 9.55 -6.58 -0.06
CA ALA A 50 8.14 -6.63 0.27
C ALA A 50 7.26 -5.89 -0.75
N TYR A 51 7.73 -4.77 -1.29
CA TYR A 51 6.97 -3.98 -2.26
C TYR A 51 6.98 -4.70 -3.63
N GLN A 52 8.11 -5.30 -4.00
CA GLN A 52 8.21 -6.17 -5.18
C GLN A 52 7.28 -7.38 -5.04
N GLU A 53 7.19 -8.00 -3.86
CA GLU A 53 6.28 -9.12 -3.60
C GLU A 53 4.81 -8.71 -3.71
N VAL A 54 4.43 -7.52 -3.23
CA VAL A 54 3.07 -6.98 -3.44
C VAL A 54 2.79 -6.78 -4.93
N MET A 55 3.72 -6.16 -5.67
CA MET A 55 3.58 -5.96 -7.11
C MET A 55 3.41 -7.29 -7.85
N ARG A 56 4.26 -8.28 -7.54
CA ARG A 56 4.23 -9.62 -8.11
C ARG A 56 2.88 -10.30 -7.90
N ARG A 57 2.32 -10.25 -6.68
CA ARG A 57 1.02 -10.86 -6.37
C ARG A 57 -0.17 -10.19 -7.05
N ILE A 58 -0.10 -8.87 -7.24
CA ILE A 58 -1.20 -8.10 -7.84
C ILE A 58 -1.18 -8.25 -9.37
N ILE A 59 0.00 -8.20 -9.98
CA ILE A 59 0.15 -8.23 -11.44
C ILE A 59 0.15 -9.68 -11.98
N GLY A 60 0.64 -10.64 -11.20
CA GLY A 60 0.56 -12.07 -11.52
C GLY A 60 1.74 -12.65 -12.30
N ASP A 61 2.91 -12.00 -12.27
CA ASP A 61 4.15 -12.49 -12.89
C ASP A 61 5.00 -13.40 -11.97
#